data_AF-A0A7J8SFQ3-F1
#
_entry.id   AF-A0A7J8SFQ3-F1
#
_cell.length_a   1.000
_cell.length_b   1.000
_cell.length_c   1.000
_cell.angle_alpha   90.00
_cell.angle_beta   90.00
_cell.angle_gamma   90.00
#
_symmetry.space_group_name_H-M   'P 1'
#
loop_
_entity.id
_entity.type
_entity.pdbx_description
1 polymer ?
#
loop_
_entity_poly.entity_id
_entity_poly.type
_entity_poly.pdbx_seq_one_letter_code
_entity_poly.pdbx_strand_id
1 'polypeptide(L)'
;KKPPPGKCNKGHDSDCCQEGKFYNTYTCSPPVSSHTKATLTLNGFGPKEDGGGPCECDNNYHKDSELIVALSTGWFNKKKRV
;
A
#
# COMPACT_ATOMS: atom_id res chain seq x y z
N LYS A 1 5.12 8.71 -17.24
CA LYS A 1 6.42 8.62 -16.51
C LYS A 1 6.90 7.18 -16.61
N LYS A 2 8.15 6.94 -17.04
CA LYS A 2 8.73 5.59 -17.00
C LYS A 2 9.07 5.24 -15.54
N PRO A 3 8.81 4.01 -15.06
CA PRO A 3 9.24 3.61 -13.72
C PRO A 3 10.77 3.71 -13.64
N PRO A 4 11.35 4.17 -12.53
CA PRO A 4 12.79 4.15 -12.36
C PRO A 4 13.32 2.69 -12.47
N PRO A 5 14.38 2.44 -13.27
CA PRO A 5 14.91 1.11 -13.48
C PRO A 5 15.44 0.50 -12.17
N GLY A 6 15.27 -0.81 -11.99
CA GLY A 6 15.78 -1.55 -10.83
C GLY A 6 15.01 -1.36 -9.51
N LYS A 7 13.89 -0.64 -9.52
CA LYS A 7 13.05 -0.38 -8.32
C LYS A 7 11.87 -1.34 -8.16
N CYS A 8 11.62 -2.22 -9.13
CA CYS A 8 10.53 -3.19 -8.99
C CYS A 8 10.98 -4.36 -8.11
N ASN A 9 10.36 -4.48 -6.94
CA ASN A 9 10.43 -5.66 -6.10
C ASN A 9 9.37 -6.67 -6.59
N LYS A 10 9.76 -7.94 -6.74
CA LYS A 10 8.88 -9.06 -7.10
C LYS A 10 8.54 -9.95 -5.91
N GLY A 11 8.92 -9.54 -4.69
CA GLY A 11 8.53 -10.18 -3.45
C GLY A 11 7.02 -10.04 -3.19
N HIS A 12 6.47 -10.94 -2.37
CA HIS A 12 5.09 -10.92 -1.85
C HIS A 12 3.99 -10.59 -2.90
N ASP A 13 4.05 -11.26 -4.06
CA ASP A 13 3.09 -11.08 -5.16
C ASP A 13 3.02 -9.65 -5.73
N SER A 14 4.12 -8.88 -5.59
CA SER A 14 4.23 -7.54 -6.15
C SER A 14 4.40 -7.57 -7.66
N ASP A 15 3.39 -7.05 -8.37
CA ASP A 15 3.43 -6.89 -9.82
C ASP A 15 4.24 -5.66 -10.25
N CYS A 16 5.13 -5.85 -11.22
CA CYS A 16 5.82 -4.73 -11.85
C CYS A 16 4.92 -4.00 -12.84
N CYS A 17 5.01 -2.66 -12.83
CA CYS A 17 4.46 -1.84 -13.90
C CYS A 17 5.05 -2.22 -15.27
N GLN A 18 4.22 -2.71 -16.17
CA GLN A 18 4.55 -3.02 -17.56
C GLN A 18 4.62 -1.75 -18.43
N GLU A 19 5.63 -1.68 -19.31
CA GLU A 19 5.76 -0.57 -20.26
C GLU A 19 4.58 -0.55 -21.24
N GLY A 20 4.06 0.65 -21.55
CA GLY A 20 2.90 0.82 -22.44
C GLY A 20 1.53 0.51 -21.81
N LYS A 21 1.48 -0.04 -20.59
CA LYS A 21 0.22 -0.30 -19.87
C LYS A 21 -0.22 0.92 -19.05
N PHE A 22 -1.49 1.30 -19.19
CA PHE A 22 -2.13 2.31 -18.34
C PHE A 22 -2.72 1.65 -17.09
N TYR A 23 -2.59 2.33 -15.95
CA TYR A 23 -3.10 1.88 -14.65
C TYR A 23 -4.07 2.92 -14.11
N ASN A 24 -5.24 2.47 -13.67
CA ASN A 24 -6.23 3.36 -13.08
C ASN A 24 -5.74 3.86 -11.71
N THR A 25 -5.93 5.14 -11.45
CA THR A 25 -5.68 5.74 -10.15
C THR A 25 -7.01 6.08 -9.48
N TYR A 26 -7.05 5.98 -8.16
CA TYR A 26 -8.25 6.23 -7.38
C TYR A 26 -7.92 7.10 -6.17
N THR A 27 -8.68 8.18 -5.99
CA THR A 27 -8.61 9.04 -4.79
C THR A 27 -9.72 8.69 -3.78
N CYS A 28 -10.67 7.87 -4.20
CA CYS A 28 -11.79 7.38 -3.39
C CYS A 28 -11.70 5.87 -3.18
N SER A 29 -12.53 5.37 -2.26
CA SER A 29 -12.71 3.95 -1.98
C SER A 29 -14.21 3.69 -1.76
N PRO A 30 -14.67 2.42 -1.86
CA PRO A 30 -16.08 2.09 -1.64
C PRO A 30 -16.62 2.61 -0.29
N PRO A 31 -17.94 2.78 -0.14
CA PRO A 31 -18.55 3.21 1.11
C PRO A 31 -18.16 2.30 2.29
N VAL A 32 -17.89 2.90 3.44
CA VAL A 32 -17.60 2.17 4.67
C VAL A 32 -18.91 1.80 5.36
N SER A 33 -19.04 0.53 5.71
CA SER A 33 -20.14 -0.04 6.50
C SER A 33 -19.60 -0.86 7.67
N SER A 34 -20.50 -1.38 8.53
CA SER A 34 -20.14 -2.33 9.60
C SER A 34 -19.48 -3.61 9.08
N HIS A 35 -19.69 -3.95 7.80
CA HIS A 35 -19.12 -5.12 7.14
C HIS A 35 -18.57 -4.72 5.77
N THR A 36 -17.59 -3.79 5.79
CA THR A 36 -16.94 -3.31 4.57
C THR A 36 -16.18 -4.45 3.91
N LYS A 37 -16.56 -4.82 2.68
CA LYS A 37 -15.82 -5.80 1.88
C LYS A 37 -14.51 -5.19 1.39
N ALA A 38 -13.41 -5.90 1.57
CA ALA A 38 -12.09 -5.50 1.12
C ALA A 38 -11.30 -6.73 0.66
N THR A 39 -10.27 -6.48 -0.15
CA THR A 39 -9.26 -7.47 -0.48
C THR A 39 -8.09 -7.26 0.46
N LEU A 40 -7.76 -8.29 1.25
CA LEU A 40 -6.56 -8.28 2.08
C LEU A 40 -5.36 -8.71 1.23
N THR A 41 -4.30 -7.90 1.25
CA THR A 41 -3.01 -8.20 0.63
C THR A 41 -1.95 -8.27 1.72
N LEU A 42 -0.84 -8.96 1.43
CA LEU A 42 0.32 -9.01 2.33
C LEU A 42 1.33 -7.93 1.96
N ASN A 43 1.92 -7.28 2.95
CA ASN A 43 2.93 -6.25 2.76
C ASN A 43 3.92 -6.26 3.93
N GLY A 44 5.22 -6.15 3.63
CA GLY A 44 6.25 -5.90 4.64
C GLY A 44 6.37 -4.41 4.95
N PHE A 45 6.38 -4.04 6.22
CA PHE A 45 6.45 -2.65 6.70
C PHE A 45 7.82 -2.29 7.32
N GLY A 46 8.77 -3.21 7.24
CA GLY A 46 10.12 -3.05 7.72
C GLY A 46 11.02 -2.23 6.77
N PRO A 47 12.20 -1.84 7.25
CA PRO A 47 13.16 -1.12 6.42
C PRO A 47 13.65 -2.01 5.27
N LYS A 48 13.61 -1.47 4.04
CA LYS A 48 13.99 -2.16 2.79
C LYS A 48 13.06 -3.32 2.38
N GLU A 49 11.90 -3.44 3.00
CA GLU A 49 10.83 -4.34 2.56
C GLU A 49 9.91 -3.66 1.54
N ASP A 50 8.84 -4.35 1.16
CA ASP A 50 7.91 -3.99 0.09
C ASP A 50 7.21 -2.65 0.30
N GLY A 51 6.93 -2.27 1.55
CA GLY A 51 6.33 -0.98 1.91
C GLY A 51 7.19 0.23 1.51
N GLY A 52 8.47 0.01 1.22
CA GLY A 52 9.39 1.02 0.72
C GLY A 52 9.80 2.02 1.80
N GLY A 53 8.98 3.04 2.03
CA GLY A 53 9.22 4.11 3.00
C GLY A 53 8.55 3.86 4.35
N PRO A 54 8.78 4.74 5.35
CA PRO A 54 8.10 4.65 6.63
C PRO A 54 6.59 4.88 6.50
N CYS A 55 5.81 4.34 7.44
CA CYS A 55 4.37 4.46 7.50
C CYS A 55 3.93 5.91 7.67
N GLU A 56 2.98 6.34 6.85
CA GLU A 56 2.53 7.73 6.77
C GLU A 56 1.91 8.23 8.09
N CYS A 57 1.33 7.35 8.90
CA CYS A 57 0.68 7.70 10.16
C CYS A 57 1.62 8.27 11.22
N ASP A 58 2.81 7.68 11.36
CA ASP A 58 3.74 7.92 12.48
C ASP A 58 5.20 8.13 12.05
N ASN A 59 5.47 8.03 10.75
CA ASN A 59 6.80 8.09 10.13
C ASN A 59 7.78 7.01 10.62
N ASN A 60 7.30 5.82 10.98
CA ASN A 60 8.14 4.70 11.39
C ASN A 60 8.03 3.48 10.47
N TYR A 61 9.02 2.58 10.59
CA TYR A 61 8.91 1.21 10.10
C TYR A 61 8.39 0.30 11.22
N HIS A 62 7.71 -0.77 10.85
CA HIS A 62 7.14 -1.73 11.79
C HIS A 62 7.60 -3.15 11.46
N LYS A 63 7.71 -3.99 12.48
CA LYS A 63 8.08 -5.40 12.30
C LYS A 63 6.88 -6.21 11.85
N ASP A 64 7.11 -7.30 11.12
CA ASP A 64 6.06 -8.24 10.70
C ASP A 64 5.24 -8.86 11.85
N SER A 65 5.78 -8.85 13.07
CA SER A 65 5.07 -9.30 14.27
C SER A 65 4.01 -8.30 14.77
N GLU A 66 4.02 -7.06 14.29
CA GLU A 66 3.05 -6.02 14.67
C GLU A 66 1.80 -6.10 13.79
N LEU A 67 0.62 -6.10 14.42
CA LEU A 67 -0.66 -6.19 13.72
C LEU A 67 -1.09 -4.82 13.19
N ILE A 68 -0.50 -4.41 12.06
CA ILE A 68 -0.80 -3.15 11.38
C ILE A 68 -1.31 -3.37 9.96
N VAL A 69 -2.00 -2.36 9.41
CA VAL A 69 -2.56 -2.39 8.05
C VAL A 69 -2.40 -1.06 7.34
N ALA A 70 -2.26 -1.11 6.02
CA ALA A 70 -2.44 0.05 5.15
C ALA A 70 -3.86 0.04 4.56
N LEU A 71 -4.43 1.22 4.35
CA LEU A 71 -5.74 1.39 3.72
C LEU A 71 -5.59 2.11 2.38
N SER A 72 -6.40 1.72 1.39
CA SER A 72 -6.50 2.47 0.13
C SER A 72 -6.86 3.93 0.38
N THR A 73 -6.42 4.84 -0.49
CA THR A 73 -6.46 6.30 -0.29
C THR A 73 -7.77 6.86 0.27
N GLY A 74 -8.92 6.43 -0.27
CA GLY A 74 -10.22 6.91 0.20
C GLY A 74 -10.57 6.42 1.62
N TRP A 75 -10.21 5.19 1.96
CA TRP A 75 -10.34 4.66 3.32
C TRP A 75 -9.26 5.17 4.28
N PHE A 76 -8.06 5.51 3.80
CA PHE A 76 -7.07 6.18 4.64
C PHE A 76 -7.56 7.56 5.10
N ASN A 77 -8.32 8.25 4.25
CA ASN A 77 -9.05 9.46 4.59
C ASN A 77 -8.17 10.52 5.29
N LYS A 78 -6.97 10.76 4.76
CA LYS A 78 -6.00 11.75 5.28
C LYS A 78 -5.72 11.57 6.78
N LYS A 79 -5.34 10.35 7.21
CA LYS A 79 -5.00 10.05 8.61
C LYS A 79 -6.17 10.28 9.59
N LYS A 80 -7.41 10.00 9.18
CA LYS A 80 -8.57 10.06 10.11
C LYS A 80 -8.87 8.74 10.82
N ARG A 81 -8.06 7.70 10.57
CA ARG A 81 -8.24 6.34 11.09
C ARG A 81 -6.93 5.80 11.70
N VAL A 82 -6.19 6.69 12.35
CA VAL A 82 -4.93 6.39 13.08
C VAL A 82 -5.24 6.03 14.51
#